data_AF-A0A252EBU8-F1
#
_entry.id   AF-A0A252EBU8-F1
#
_cell.length_a   1.000
_cell.length_b   1.000
_cell.length_c   1.000
_cell.angle_alpha   90.00
_cell.angle_beta   90.00
_cell.angle_gamma   90.00
#
_symmetry.space_group_name_H-M   'P 1'
#
loop_
_entity.id
_entity.type
_entity.pdbx_description
1 polymer ?
#
loop_
_entity_poly.entity_id
_entity_poly.type
_entity_poly.pdbx_seq_one_letter_code
_entity_poly.pdbx_strand_id
1 'polypeptide(L)'
;MSESYLEIERHRAAIARIDISRPVRLAIESALINQETTFFDYGCGYGGDVQRVANLGYTSTGWDPYYYPDASIIAADVVNLGYVLNVIEDPQERRESLIKAWELTRKVLIVAAQILINAPSKTQLAYSDGIVTRRNTFQKYYEQEELKSYIDEVLNVDAVPVALGVYFVFRDETEKENYKAIRFFSRSSTPRIRIPSKRFEDYQELLAPLMAFFTKRGRLPVKGELSNEQELLSEFGNFRRAFSVVLQATDEAEWDAIAYRRSLDIQVYLALTHFEQRPSWHKLAPEMRHDIKAFFGSYEEACAVADQKLFSLGQPRVVQTACEKSKIGKHTRGALYVHVSALAEIDALLRIYEGCASRTIGRVDGATLIKYCTDKPQICYLFYPDFDTDPHPALKASIIIDFLTLKITHRDYQTRANPPILHRKETFVTPNYPYYEEFAKLTQQEQQLGLLKQKSDIGTREGWEKCLAAHGVEIRRHQVYQVEDGRR
;
A
#
# COMPACT_ATOMS: atom_id res chain seq x y z
N MET A 1 33.88 4.16 -43.51
CA MET A 1 33.10 5.14 -42.73
C MET A 1 32.83 4.49 -41.39
N SER A 2 33.53 4.92 -40.35
CA SER A 2 33.36 4.39 -39.00
C SER A 2 32.03 4.89 -38.45
N GLU A 3 31.07 3.99 -38.23
CA GLU A 3 29.94 4.27 -37.36
C GLU A 3 30.49 4.66 -35.99
N SER A 4 30.38 5.94 -35.60
CA SER A 4 30.72 6.35 -34.26
C SER A 4 29.66 5.78 -33.33
N TYR A 5 29.92 4.61 -32.75
CA TYR A 5 29.15 4.11 -31.63
C TYR A 5 29.21 5.17 -30.52
N LEU A 6 28.06 5.72 -30.17
CA LEU A 6 27.95 6.64 -29.04
C LEU A 6 28.29 5.85 -27.78
N GLU A 7 29.42 6.15 -27.13
CA GLU A 7 29.84 5.45 -25.91
C GLU A 7 28.94 5.90 -24.74
N ILE A 8 28.20 4.96 -24.16
CA ILE A 8 27.21 5.23 -23.10
C ILE A 8 27.85 5.04 -21.73
N GLU A 9 27.88 6.12 -20.94
CA GLU A 9 28.50 6.14 -19.62
C GLU A 9 27.52 5.69 -18.52
N ARG A 10 27.03 4.45 -18.60
CA ARG A 10 25.98 3.91 -17.70
C ARG A 10 26.26 4.08 -16.20
N HIS A 11 27.52 4.02 -15.79
CA HIS A 11 27.95 4.18 -14.39
C HIS A 11 27.56 5.54 -13.79
N ARG A 12 27.35 6.57 -14.63
CA ARG A 12 26.92 7.92 -14.21
C ARG A 12 25.43 8.04 -13.92
N ALA A 13 24.64 6.99 -14.21
CA ALA A 13 23.23 6.94 -13.88
C ALA A 13 22.98 6.59 -12.40
N ALA A 14 23.99 6.04 -11.69
CA ALA A 14 23.91 5.79 -10.26
C ALA A 14 23.74 7.10 -9.47
N ILE A 15 22.74 7.14 -8.59
CA ILE A 15 22.41 8.33 -7.78
C ILE A 15 22.80 8.07 -6.33
N ALA A 16 23.64 8.94 -5.77
CA ALA A 16 23.87 8.98 -4.33
C ALA A 16 22.60 9.46 -3.62
N ARG A 17 22.07 8.64 -2.71
CA ARG A 17 20.87 8.93 -1.91
C ARG A 17 21.20 8.78 -0.43
N ILE A 18 20.54 9.58 0.40
CA ILE A 18 20.65 9.49 1.86
C ILE A 18 19.76 8.37 2.43
N ASP A 19 18.59 8.14 1.83
CA ASP A 19 17.60 7.17 2.28
C ASP A 19 17.67 5.84 1.51
N ILE A 20 17.13 4.77 2.11
CA ILE A 20 16.90 3.47 1.46
C ILE A 20 16.05 3.68 0.20
N SER A 21 16.44 3.03 -0.91
CA SER A 21 15.68 3.15 -2.15
C SER A 21 14.25 2.63 -1.99
N ARG A 22 13.33 3.21 -2.76
CA ARG A 22 11.92 2.85 -2.77
C ARG A 22 11.64 1.34 -2.87
N PRO A 23 12.20 0.58 -3.83
CA PRO A 23 11.95 -0.86 -3.92
C PRO A 23 12.39 -1.63 -2.66
N VAL A 24 13.55 -1.31 -2.10
CA VAL A 24 14.08 -1.96 -0.90
C VAL A 24 13.26 -1.59 0.33
N ARG A 25 12.85 -0.32 0.48
CA ARG A 25 11.95 0.13 1.56
C ARG A 25 10.63 -0.64 1.55
N LEU A 26 10.00 -0.79 0.37
CA LEU A 26 8.74 -1.54 0.25
C LEU A 26 8.89 -3.01 0.67
N ALA A 27 10.05 -3.63 0.40
CA ALA A 27 10.33 -5.00 0.81
C ALA A 27 10.56 -5.13 2.32
N ILE A 28 11.19 -4.13 2.97
CA ILE A 28 11.33 -4.05 4.43
C ILE A 28 9.97 -3.83 5.10
N GLU A 29 9.17 -2.87 4.61
CA GLU A 29 7.81 -2.59 5.11
C GLU A 29 6.89 -3.82 4.99
N SER A 30 7.16 -4.68 4.00
CA SER A 30 6.47 -5.96 3.79
C SER A 30 7.06 -7.12 4.57
N ALA A 31 8.09 -6.88 5.40
CA ALA A 31 8.84 -7.88 6.17
C ALA A 31 9.49 -8.99 5.32
N LEU A 32 9.70 -8.77 4.02
CA LEU A 32 10.44 -9.71 3.16
C LEU A 32 11.95 -9.62 3.40
N ILE A 33 12.43 -8.39 3.64
CA ILE A 33 13.79 -8.13 4.13
C ILE A 33 13.70 -7.90 5.63
N ASN A 34 14.34 -8.77 6.41
CA ASN A 34 14.35 -8.74 7.86
C ASN A 34 15.65 -9.42 8.40
N GLN A 35 15.77 -9.62 9.70
CA GLN A 35 16.97 -10.21 10.33
C GLN A 35 17.20 -11.68 9.97
N GLU A 36 16.16 -12.39 9.54
CA GLU A 36 16.20 -13.81 9.19
C GLU A 36 16.47 -14.04 7.69
N THR A 37 16.46 -12.99 6.87
CA THR A 37 16.69 -13.09 5.43
C THR A 37 18.01 -12.46 5.00
N THR A 38 18.63 -13.09 4.02
CA THR A 38 19.83 -12.56 3.35
C THR A 38 19.43 -11.66 2.18
N PHE A 39 20.09 -10.51 2.04
CA PHE A 39 19.85 -9.52 1.00
C PHE A 39 21.08 -9.36 0.07
N PHE A 40 20.84 -9.38 -1.24
CA PHE A 40 21.86 -9.11 -2.26
C PHE A 40 21.38 -8.04 -3.25
N ASP A 41 22.17 -6.98 -3.45
CA ASP A 41 21.87 -5.89 -4.39
C ASP A 41 22.69 -6.06 -5.68
N TYR A 42 22.02 -6.44 -6.77
CA TYR A 42 22.62 -6.67 -8.09
C TYR A 42 22.60 -5.36 -8.88
N GLY A 43 23.78 -4.76 -9.09
CA GLY A 43 23.95 -3.42 -9.65
C GLY A 43 23.79 -2.33 -8.59
N CYS A 44 24.47 -2.48 -7.45
CA CYS A 44 24.27 -1.65 -6.26
C CYS A 44 24.80 -0.19 -6.39
N GLY A 45 25.45 0.16 -7.51
CA GLY A 45 26.04 1.47 -7.73
C GLY A 45 27.03 1.82 -6.62
N TYR A 46 26.82 2.94 -5.93
CA TYR A 46 27.64 3.35 -4.79
C TYR A 46 27.47 2.46 -3.53
N GLY A 47 26.58 1.47 -3.53
CA GLY A 47 26.38 0.54 -2.40
C GLY A 47 25.52 1.12 -1.26
N GLY A 48 24.77 2.18 -1.52
CA GLY A 48 24.00 2.89 -0.49
C GLY A 48 22.93 2.02 0.19
N ASP A 49 22.18 1.23 -0.58
CA ASP A 49 21.16 0.34 -0.02
C ASP A 49 21.81 -0.81 0.75
N VAL A 50 22.90 -1.38 0.23
CA VAL A 50 23.70 -2.41 0.91
C VAL A 50 24.09 -1.93 2.31
N GLN A 51 24.69 -0.73 2.42
CA GLN A 51 25.12 -0.17 3.69
C GLN A 51 23.95 0.11 4.64
N ARG A 52 22.84 0.69 4.14
CA ARG A 52 21.70 1.04 5.00
C ARG A 52 20.95 -0.19 5.49
N VAL A 53 20.79 -1.22 4.67
CA VAL A 53 20.23 -2.52 5.07
C VAL A 53 21.13 -3.18 6.12
N ALA A 54 22.46 -3.13 5.95
CA ALA A 54 23.41 -3.60 6.96
C ALA A 54 23.29 -2.82 8.29
N ASN A 55 23.10 -1.51 8.23
CA ASN A 55 22.91 -0.66 9.42
C ASN A 55 21.62 -0.97 10.21
N LEU A 56 20.62 -1.62 9.58
CA LEU A 56 19.43 -2.16 10.26
C LEU A 56 19.71 -3.50 10.96
N GLY A 57 20.94 -4.03 10.86
CA GLY A 57 21.34 -5.32 11.41
C GLY A 57 20.99 -6.51 10.53
N TYR A 58 20.72 -6.30 9.24
CA TYR A 58 20.35 -7.36 8.31
C TYR A 58 21.56 -7.84 7.50
N THR A 59 21.57 -9.11 7.09
CA THR A 59 22.66 -9.65 6.27
C THR A 59 22.55 -9.09 4.86
N SER A 60 23.54 -8.28 4.45
CA SER A 60 23.45 -7.46 3.24
C SER A 60 24.77 -7.47 2.48
N THR A 61 24.69 -7.69 1.17
CA THR A 61 25.83 -7.67 0.23
C THR A 61 25.38 -7.10 -1.11
N GLY A 62 26.31 -6.74 -1.99
CA GLY A 62 25.95 -6.29 -3.33
C GLY A 62 27.15 -6.26 -4.26
N TRP A 63 26.85 -6.17 -5.54
CA TRP A 63 27.83 -6.15 -6.62
C TRP A 63 27.45 -5.07 -7.64
N ASP A 64 28.43 -4.43 -8.25
CA ASP A 64 28.24 -3.48 -9.34
C ASP A 64 29.40 -3.62 -10.34
N PRO A 65 29.13 -3.68 -11.66
CA PRO A 65 30.17 -3.90 -12.66
C PRO A 65 31.23 -2.78 -12.71
N TYR A 66 30.95 -1.59 -12.19
CA TYR A 66 31.86 -0.46 -12.19
C TYR A 66 32.39 -0.12 -10.79
N TYR A 67 31.50 0.02 -9.80
CA TYR A 67 31.87 0.50 -8.46
C TYR A 67 32.40 -0.61 -7.55
N TYR A 68 31.95 -1.86 -7.76
CA TYR A 68 32.35 -3.02 -6.95
C TYR A 68 32.60 -4.27 -7.83
N PRO A 69 33.49 -4.19 -8.85
CA PRO A 69 33.66 -5.26 -9.84
C PRO A 69 34.19 -6.56 -9.23
N ASP A 70 35.01 -6.45 -8.17
CA ASP A 70 35.63 -7.59 -7.49
C ASP A 70 34.75 -8.18 -6.37
N ALA A 71 33.57 -7.60 -6.11
CA ALA A 71 32.65 -8.14 -5.11
C ALA A 71 32.10 -9.50 -5.55
N SER A 72 31.95 -10.42 -4.59
CA SER A 72 31.41 -11.75 -4.89
C SER A 72 29.92 -11.68 -5.21
N ILE A 73 29.54 -12.24 -6.34
CA ILE A 73 28.13 -12.45 -6.70
C ILE A 73 27.64 -13.70 -5.98
N ILE A 74 26.71 -13.55 -5.04
CA ILE A 74 26.21 -14.63 -4.20
C ILE A 74 24.69 -14.73 -4.22
N ALA A 75 24.17 -15.94 -4.05
CA ALA A 75 22.73 -16.17 -3.92
C ALA A 75 22.22 -15.71 -2.55
N ALA A 76 21.03 -15.12 -2.51
CA ALA A 76 20.40 -14.58 -1.31
C ALA A 76 18.89 -14.86 -1.29
N ASP A 77 18.28 -14.76 -0.11
CA ASP A 77 16.82 -14.90 0.06
C ASP A 77 16.08 -13.82 -0.72
N VAL A 78 16.56 -12.58 -0.62
CA VAL A 78 16.02 -11.44 -1.37
C VAL A 78 17.10 -10.85 -2.25
N VAL A 79 16.86 -10.80 -3.57
CA VAL A 79 17.74 -10.13 -4.52
C VAL A 79 17.07 -8.87 -5.03
N ASN A 80 17.79 -7.75 -5.05
CA ASN A 80 17.32 -6.50 -5.65
C ASN A 80 17.98 -6.26 -7.00
N LEU A 81 17.16 -6.02 -8.02
CA LEU A 81 17.55 -5.51 -9.34
C LEU A 81 16.91 -4.13 -9.53
N GLY A 82 17.32 -3.20 -8.67
CA GLY A 82 16.69 -1.89 -8.52
C GLY A 82 17.23 -0.87 -9.51
N TYR A 83 16.41 -0.45 -10.46
CA TYR A 83 16.72 0.59 -11.46
C TYR A 83 17.87 0.26 -12.43
N VAL A 84 18.26 -1.03 -12.52
CA VAL A 84 19.33 -1.51 -13.40
C VAL A 84 18.83 -1.70 -14.83
N LEU A 85 17.65 -2.31 -15.01
CA LEU A 85 17.11 -2.59 -16.35
C LEU A 85 16.96 -1.33 -17.20
N ASN A 86 16.63 -0.20 -16.57
CA ASN A 86 16.42 1.05 -17.28
C ASN A 86 17.69 1.78 -17.69
N VAL A 87 18.89 1.34 -17.27
CA VAL A 87 20.17 1.95 -17.66
C VAL A 87 20.99 1.09 -18.63
N ILE A 88 20.55 -0.15 -18.88
CA ILE A 88 21.18 -1.05 -19.85
C ILE A 88 20.58 -0.80 -21.24
N GLU A 89 21.41 -0.33 -22.16
CA GLU A 89 21.05 0.02 -23.54
C GLU A 89 20.83 -1.20 -24.44
N ASP A 90 21.58 -2.28 -24.23
CA ASP A 90 21.50 -3.51 -25.03
C ASP A 90 20.35 -4.41 -24.50
N PRO A 91 19.31 -4.68 -25.31
CA PRO A 91 18.22 -5.56 -24.91
C PRO A 91 18.66 -6.97 -24.51
N GLN A 92 19.73 -7.50 -25.12
CA GLN A 92 20.23 -8.83 -24.77
C GLN A 92 20.90 -8.83 -23.40
N GLU A 93 21.84 -7.90 -23.15
CA GLU A 93 22.45 -7.71 -21.82
C GLU A 93 21.39 -7.46 -20.74
N ARG A 94 20.35 -6.69 -21.06
CA ARG A 94 19.23 -6.41 -20.15
C ARG A 94 18.47 -7.69 -19.76
N ARG A 95 18.19 -8.55 -20.75
CA ARG A 95 17.54 -9.85 -20.55
C ARG A 95 18.42 -10.76 -19.68
N GLU A 96 19.70 -10.87 -20.01
CA GLU A 96 20.65 -11.71 -19.27
C GLU A 96 20.82 -11.25 -17.82
N SER A 97 20.84 -9.94 -17.58
CA SER A 97 20.91 -9.38 -16.22
C SER A 97 19.70 -9.74 -15.38
N LEU A 98 18.50 -9.70 -15.96
CA LEU A 98 17.27 -10.13 -15.28
C LEU A 98 17.30 -11.63 -14.93
N ILE A 99 17.75 -12.47 -15.87
CA ILE A 99 17.89 -13.92 -15.65
C ILE A 99 18.91 -14.21 -14.54
N LYS A 100 20.09 -13.59 -14.57
CA LYS A 100 21.13 -13.78 -13.55
C LYS A 100 20.66 -13.35 -12.16
N ALA A 101 19.98 -12.20 -12.05
CA ALA A 101 19.41 -11.77 -10.78
C ALA A 101 18.38 -12.78 -10.25
N TRP A 102 17.56 -13.36 -11.13
CA TRP A 102 16.63 -14.41 -10.77
C TRP A 102 17.33 -15.69 -10.29
N GLU A 103 18.38 -16.15 -10.99
CA GLU A 103 19.15 -17.34 -10.61
C GLU A 103 19.75 -17.23 -9.19
N LEU A 104 20.14 -16.03 -8.76
CA LEU A 104 20.64 -15.75 -7.41
C LEU A 104 19.56 -15.71 -6.33
N THR A 105 18.28 -15.64 -6.74
CA THR A 105 17.16 -15.45 -5.83
C THR A 105 16.67 -16.76 -5.25
N ARG A 106 16.69 -16.88 -3.92
CA ARG A 106 16.14 -18.05 -3.20
C ARG A 106 14.66 -17.90 -2.84
N LYS A 107 14.18 -16.69 -2.51
CA LYS A 107 12.77 -16.44 -2.15
C LYS A 107 12.12 -15.37 -3.03
N VAL A 108 12.62 -14.14 -3.02
CA VAL A 108 11.99 -12.99 -3.70
C VAL A 108 12.99 -12.17 -4.49
N LEU A 109 12.68 -11.92 -5.77
CA LEU A 109 13.39 -10.97 -6.60
C LEU A 109 12.60 -9.66 -6.65
N ILE A 110 13.28 -8.56 -6.34
CA ILE A 110 12.74 -7.22 -6.48
C ILE A 110 13.22 -6.67 -7.82
N VAL A 111 12.29 -6.32 -8.69
CA VAL A 111 12.59 -5.66 -9.98
C VAL A 111 12.01 -4.26 -9.95
N ALA A 112 12.84 -3.25 -10.19
CA ALA A 112 12.37 -1.88 -10.32
C ALA A 112 12.94 -1.17 -11.54
N ALA A 113 12.12 -0.36 -12.20
CA ALA A 113 12.53 0.49 -13.32
C ALA A 113 11.74 1.81 -13.34
N GLN A 114 12.21 2.79 -14.09
CA GLN A 114 11.51 4.06 -14.24
C GLN A 114 10.27 3.90 -15.14
N ILE A 115 9.12 4.39 -14.66
CA ILE A 115 7.86 4.40 -15.42
C ILE A 115 7.66 5.75 -16.10
N LEU A 116 7.16 5.71 -17.34
CA LEU A 116 6.70 6.89 -18.05
C LEU A 116 5.39 7.38 -17.42
N ILE A 117 5.45 8.50 -16.71
CA ILE A 117 4.27 9.11 -16.06
C ILE A 117 3.76 10.33 -16.84
N ASN A 118 4.58 10.90 -17.74
CA ASN A 118 4.25 11.94 -18.71
C ASN A 118 5.19 11.83 -19.94
N ALA A 119 4.73 12.21 -21.13
CA ALA A 119 5.58 12.23 -22.33
C ALA A 119 6.79 13.18 -22.10
N PRO A 120 8.02 12.78 -22.47
CA PRO A 120 9.18 13.62 -22.24
C PRO A 120 9.09 14.92 -23.05
N SER A 121 9.68 16.00 -22.54
CA SER A 121 9.85 17.23 -23.33
C SER A 121 10.63 16.92 -24.61
N LYS A 122 10.23 17.51 -25.75
CA LYS A 122 10.77 17.31 -27.13
C LYS A 122 12.30 17.44 -27.32
N THR A 123 13.10 17.60 -26.27
CA THR A 123 14.54 17.90 -26.29
C THR A 123 15.47 16.70 -26.02
N GLN A 124 14.96 15.47 -25.93
CA GLN A 124 15.78 14.28 -25.67
C GLN A 124 16.03 13.47 -26.95
N LEU A 125 17.26 13.01 -27.15
CA LEU A 125 17.66 12.20 -28.32
C LEU A 125 17.19 10.75 -28.11
N ALA A 126 16.31 10.27 -28.99
CA ALA A 126 15.91 8.87 -28.99
C ALA A 126 17.09 7.98 -29.40
N TYR A 127 17.32 6.89 -28.66
CA TYR A 127 18.36 5.90 -28.92
C TYR A 127 17.84 4.51 -28.55
N SER A 128 17.83 3.57 -29.49
CA SER A 128 17.18 2.26 -29.32
C SER A 128 15.72 2.42 -28.84
N ASP A 129 15.34 1.73 -27.76
CA ASP A 129 14.02 1.79 -27.11
C ASP A 129 13.95 2.77 -25.92
N GLY A 130 14.93 3.69 -25.82
CA GLY A 130 15.02 4.68 -24.76
C GLY A 130 15.55 6.03 -25.22
N ILE A 131 16.09 6.80 -24.28
CA ILE A 131 16.66 8.12 -24.53
C ILE A 131 18.12 8.18 -24.06
N VAL A 132 18.92 9.03 -24.71
CA VAL A 132 20.23 9.43 -24.18
C VAL A 132 20.07 10.78 -23.45
N THR A 133 20.50 10.82 -22.19
CA THR A 133 20.46 12.04 -21.38
C THR A 133 21.62 12.98 -21.72
N ARG A 134 21.56 14.23 -21.26
CA ARG A 134 22.67 15.21 -21.40
C ARG A 134 23.98 14.78 -20.71
N ARG A 135 23.94 13.73 -19.89
CA ARG A 135 25.11 13.14 -19.22
C ARG A 135 25.68 11.93 -19.97
N ASN A 136 25.28 11.70 -21.22
CA ASN A 136 25.62 10.52 -22.03
C ASN A 136 25.25 9.18 -21.36
N THR A 137 24.17 9.17 -20.57
CA THR A 137 23.60 7.95 -19.99
C THR A 137 22.37 7.50 -20.79
N PHE A 138 22.18 6.19 -20.93
CA PHE A 138 20.94 5.62 -21.45
C PHE A 138 19.86 5.60 -20.37
N GLN A 139 18.62 5.85 -20.76
CA GLN A 139 17.47 5.71 -19.89
C GLN A 139 16.27 5.16 -20.69
N LYS A 140 15.81 3.97 -20.32
CA LYS A 140 14.50 3.48 -20.75
C LYS A 140 13.43 3.88 -19.74
N TYR A 141 12.30 4.38 -20.25
CA TYR A 141 11.09 4.57 -19.47
C TYR A 141 10.10 3.52 -19.91
N TYR A 142 9.60 2.74 -18.96
CA TYR A 142 8.63 1.69 -19.23
C TYR A 142 7.22 2.21 -19.03
N GLU A 143 6.25 1.64 -19.74
CA GLU A 143 4.89 1.61 -19.22
C GLU A 143 4.76 0.54 -18.12
N GLN A 144 3.81 0.69 -17.20
CA GLN A 144 3.63 -0.27 -16.11
C GLN A 144 3.35 -1.68 -16.66
N GLU A 145 2.44 -1.81 -17.62
CA GLU A 145 2.11 -3.10 -18.23
C GLU A 145 3.28 -3.66 -19.06
N GLU A 146 4.00 -2.81 -19.80
CA GLU A 146 5.21 -3.21 -20.54
C GLU A 146 6.25 -3.83 -19.61
N LEU A 147 6.52 -3.22 -18.45
CA LEU A 147 7.49 -3.76 -17.49
C LEU A 147 7.02 -5.10 -16.92
N LYS A 148 5.73 -5.26 -16.60
CA LYS A 148 5.20 -6.54 -16.13
C LYS A 148 5.39 -7.63 -17.18
N SER A 149 4.93 -7.38 -18.42
CA SER A 149 5.03 -8.36 -19.51
C SER A 149 6.48 -8.75 -19.77
N TYR A 150 7.40 -7.78 -19.77
CA TYR A 150 8.83 -8.07 -19.91
C TYR A 150 9.35 -9.01 -18.81
N ILE A 151 8.99 -8.77 -17.54
CA ILE A 151 9.41 -9.63 -16.42
C ILE A 151 8.80 -11.03 -16.55
N ASP A 152 7.49 -11.10 -16.76
CA ASP A 152 6.72 -12.34 -16.85
C ASP A 152 7.23 -13.23 -17.99
N GLU A 153 7.46 -12.66 -19.18
CA GLU A 153 7.92 -13.39 -20.37
C GLU A 153 9.38 -13.83 -20.26
N VAL A 154 10.27 -12.99 -19.71
CA VAL A 154 11.69 -13.32 -19.57
C VAL A 154 11.89 -14.45 -18.55
N LEU A 155 11.18 -14.37 -17.42
CA LEU A 155 11.35 -15.30 -16.30
C LEU A 155 10.36 -16.46 -16.30
N ASN A 156 9.31 -16.42 -17.14
CA ASN A 156 8.18 -17.35 -17.14
C ASN A 156 7.51 -17.44 -15.76
N VAL A 157 7.12 -16.28 -15.23
CA VAL A 157 6.55 -16.09 -13.89
C VAL A 157 5.32 -15.18 -13.95
N ASP A 158 4.64 -15.04 -12.83
CA ASP A 158 3.63 -14.01 -12.61
C ASP A 158 4.13 -13.02 -11.56
N ALA A 159 4.71 -11.91 -12.01
CA ALA A 159 5.26 -10.87 -11.16
C ALA A 159 4.15 -10.06 -10.46
N VAL A 160 4.31 -9.82 -9.16
CA VAL A 160 3.34 -9.09 -8.34
C VAL A 160 3.66 -7.60 -8.35
N PRO A 161 2.77 -6.73 -8.87
CA PRO A 161 2.96 -5.29 -8.79
C PRO A 161 2.78 -4.78 -7.36
N VAL A 162 3.79 -4.10 -6.85
CA VAL A 162 3.82 -3.56 -5.48
C VAL A 162 3.53 -2.08 -5.50
N ALA A 163 4.16 -1.36 -6.43
CA ALA A 163 3.95 0.05 -6.69
C ALA A 163 4.32 0.37 -8.15
N LEU A 164 4.10 1.61 -8.60
CA LEU A 164 4.53 2.05 -9.92
C LEU A 164 6.03 1.79 -10.15
N GLY A 165 6.33 0.96 -11.14
CA GLY A 165 7.69 0.56 -11.51
C GLY A 165 8.37 -0.39 -10.54
N VAL A 166 7.64 -1.05 -9.64
CA VAL A 166 8.20 -1.98 -8.65
C VAL A 166 7.39 -3.27 -8.62
N TYR A 167 8.08 -4.39 -8.87
CA TYR A 167 7.53 -5.73 -8.90
C TYR A 167 8.29 -6.65 -7.95
N PHE A 168 7.56 -7.53 -7.27
CA PHE A 168 8.14 -8.66 -6.55
C PHE A 168 7.84 -9.95 -7.29
N VAL A 169 8.86 -10.78 -7.48
CA VAL A 169 8.76 -12.10 -8.11
C VAL A 169 9.09 -13.14 -7.06
N PHE A 170 8.14 -14.02 -6.76
CA PHE A 170 8.27 -15.03 -5.71
C PHE A 170 8.67 -16.38 -6.30
N ARG A 171 9.58 -17.08 -5.63
CA ARG A 171 9.96 -18.47 -5.95
C ARG A 171 8.87 -19.45 -5.55
N ASP A 172 8.25 -19.22 -4.39
CA ASP A 172 7.17 -20.04 -3.86
C ASP A 172 5.80 -19.40 -4.14
N GLU A 173 4.91 -20.17 -4.76
CA GLU A 173 3.58 -19.71 -5.15
C GLU A 173 2.66 -19.49 -3.94
N THR A 174 2.84 -20.26 -2.86
CA THR A 174 2.06 -20.10 -1.63
C THR A 174 2.49 -18.83 -0.87
N GLU A 175 3.78 -18.52 -0.83
CA GLU A 175 4.29 -17.24 -0.31
C GLU A 175 3.76 -16.05 -1.15
N LYS A 176 3.73 -16.18 -2.48
CA LYS A 176 3.15 -15.18 -3.39
C LYS A 176 1.69 -14.88 -3.03
N GLU A 177 0.87 -15.92 -2.90
CA GLU A 177 -0.55 -15.76 -2.63
C GLU A 177 -0.84 -15.26 -1.21
N ASN A 178 -0.04 -15.70 -0.23
CA ASN A 178 -0.11 -15.16 1.13
C ASN A 178 0.23 -13.66 1.16
N TYR A 179 1.29 -13.25 0.43
CA TYR A 179 1.65 -11.83 0.29
C TYR A 179 0.52 -11.02 -0.35
N LYS A 180 -0.10 -11.52 -1.43
CA LYS A 180 -1.25 -10.87 -2.08
C LYS A 180 -2.45 -10.73 -1.12
N ALA A 181 -2.78 -11.79 -0.37
CA ALA A 181 -3.91 -11.79 0.54
C ALA A 181 -3.76 -10.77 1.69
N ILE A 182 -2.61 -10.77 2.37
CA ILE A 182 -2.38 -9.94 3.56
C ILE A 182 -2.50 -8.43 3.23
N ARG A 183 -2.18 -8.01 2.00
CA ARG A 183 -2.35 -6.61 1.57
C ARG A 183 -3.79 -6.12 1.61
N PHE A 184 -4.75 -7.02 1.51
CA PHE A 184 -6.18 -6.71 1.59
C PHE A 184 -6.74 -6.89 3.00
N PHE A 185 -5.98 -7.43 3.95
CA PHE A 185 -6.49 -7.72 5.28
C PHE A 185 -6.50 -6.47 6.16
N SER A 186 -7.59 -6.32 6.90
CA SER A 186 -7.78 -5.23 7.85
C SER A 186 -6.96 -5.40 9.12
N ARG A 187 -6.63 -4.30 9.80
CA ARG A 187 -6.04 -4.37 11.14
C ARG A 187 -7.19 -4.50 12.15
N SER A 188 -7.04 -5.43 13.09
CA SER A 188 -8.00 -5.64 14.18
C SER A 188 -7.25 -5.57 15.51
N SER A 189 -7.85 -4.95 16.51
CA SER A 189 -7.37 -4.96 17.89
C SER A 189 -8.09 -6.04 18.68
N THR A 190 -7.38 -6.68 19.60
CA THR A 190 -7.99 -7.63 20.54
C THR A 190 -9.00 -6.90 21.44
N PRO A 191 -10.23 -7.41 21.56
CA PRO A 191 -11.26 -6.87 22.44
C PRO A 191 -10.77 -6.70 23.87
N ARG A 192 -11.17 -5.58 24.50
CA ARG A 192 -10.76 -5.26 25.88
C ARG A 192 -11.54 -6.11 26.88
N ILE A 193 -10.88 -6.46 27.98
CA ILE A 193 -11.53 -7.08 29.13
C ILE A 193 -12.45 -6.03 29.78
N ARG A 194 -13.75 -6.32 29.85
CA ARG A 194 -14.77 -5.42 30.43
C ARG A 194 -15.19 -5.85 31.82
N ILE A 195 -15.31 -7.15 32.06
CA ILE A 195 -15.73 -7.72 33.32
C ILE A 195 -14.64 -8.71 33.74
N PRO A 196 -13.72 -8.32 34.62
CA PRO A 196 -12.75 -9.25 35.17
C PRO A 196 -13.51 -10.35 35.92
N SER A 197 -13.34 -11.59 35.50
CA SER A 197 -13.82 -12.74 36.26
C SER A 197 -12.61 -13.44 36.86
N LYS A 198 -12.71 -13.88 38.11
CA LYS A 198 -11.62 -14.61 38.79
C LYS A 198 -11.10 -15.77 37.93
N ARG A 199 -12.03 -16.47 37.28
CA ARG A 199 -11.72 -17.55 36.35
C ARG A 199 -10.92 -17.08 35.13
N PHE A 200 -11.25 -15.93 34.54
CA PHE A 200 -10.47 -15.41 33.42
C PHE A 200 -9.09 -14.91 33.86
N GLU A 201 -9.01 -14.22 35.01
CA GLU A 201 -7.74 -13.73 35.57
C GLU A 201 -6.75 -14.87 35.82
N ASP A 202 -7.22 -15.97 36.40
CA ASP A 202 -6.42 -17.17 36.69
C ASP A 202 -5.79 -17.80 35.42
N TYR A 203 -6.37 -17.58 34.23
CA TYR A 203 -5.91 -18.16 32.96
C TYR A 203 -5.53 -17.11 31.89
N GLN A 204 -5.42 -15.83 32.25
CA GLN A 204 -5.24 -14.76 31.27
C GLN A 204 -4.00 -14.98 30.39
N GLU A 205 -2.87 -15.36 30.98
CA GLU A 205 -1.63 -15.62 30.24
C GLU A 205 -1.79 -16.82 29.28
N LEU A 206 -2.45 -17.88 29.73
CA LEU A 206 -2.71 -19.09 28.93
C LEU A 206 -3.68 -18.82 27.77
N LEU A 207 -4.67 -17.94 27.97
CA LEU A 207 -5.68 -17.57 26.97
C LEU A 207 -5.20 -16.48 25.99
N ALA A 208 -4.16 -15.72 26.32
CA ALA A 208 -3.67 -14.62 25.50
C ALA A 208 -3.29 -15.03 24.06
N PRO A 209 -2.56 -16.15 23.83
CA PRO A 209 -2.28 -16.63 22.46
C PRO A 209 -3.55 -16.98 21.67
N LEU A 210 -4.57 -17.54 22.33
CA LEU A 210 -5.87 -17.85 21.71
C LEU A 210 -6.61 -16.57 21.29
N MET A 211 -6.61 -15.55 22.17
CA MET A 211 -7.20 -14.23 21.87
C MET A 211 -6.48 -13.54 20.70
N ALA A 212 -5.14 -13.59 20.69
CA ALA A 212 -4.32 -13.04 19.60
C ALA A 212 -4.59 -13.77 18.28
N PHE A 213 -4.69 -15.10 18.31
CA PHE A 213 -5.06 -15.90 17.14
C PHE A 213 -6.42 -15.51 16.59
N PHE A 214 -7.45 -15.44 17.43
CA PHE A 214 -8.79 -15.04 17.00
C PHE A 214 -8.78 -13.61 16.45
N THR A 215 -8.06 -12.68 17.09
CA THR A 215 -7.92 -11.30 16.59
C THR A 215 -7.32 -11.27 15.18
N LYS A 216 -6.32 -12.12 14.92
CA LYS A 216 -5.65 -12.23 13.63
C LYS A 216 -6.51 -12.92 12.58
N ARG A 217 -7.26 -13.98 12.92
CA ARG A 217 -7.92 -14.87 11.94
C ARG A 217 -9.44 -14.76 11.89
N GLY A 218 -10.07 -14.20 12.94
CA GLY A 218 -11.52 -14.08 13.08
C GLY A 218 -12.25 -15.40 13.30
N ARG A 219 -11.52 -16.46 13.66
CA ARG A 219 -12.05 -17.79 13.94
C ARG A 219 -11.21 -18.47 15.02
N LEU A 220 -11.76 -19.54 15.59
CA LEU A 220 -11.00 -20.43 16.46
C LEU A 220 -9.94 -21.23 15.68
N PRO A 221 -8.83 -21.58 16.32
CA PRO A 221 -7.77 -22.39 15.72
C PRO A 221 -8.25 -23.82 15.49
N VAL A 222 -7.64 -24.48 14.51
CA VAL A 222 -7.66 -25.93 14.37
C VAL A 222 -6.35 -26.51 14.88
N LYS A 223 -6.28 -27.84 14.96
CA LYS A 223 -5.12 -28.57 15.49
C LYS A 223 -3.83 -28.16 14.76
N GLY A 224 -2.81 -27.75 15.52
CA GLY A 224 -1.49 -27.36 15.03
C GLY A 224 -1.32 -25.88 14.70
N GLU A 225 -2.34 -25.04 14.86
CA GLU A 225 -2.26 -23.60 14.56
C GLU A 225 -1.87 -22.72 15.78
N LEU A 226 -1.81 -23.30 16.98
CA LEU A 226 -1.38 -22.62 18.20
C LEU A 226 -0.16 -23.30 18.81
N SER A 227 0.82 -22.49 19.21
CA SER A 227 2.06 -22.97 19.86
C SER A 227 1.80 -23.56 21.25
N ASN A 228 0.89 -22.98 22.03
CA ASN A 228 0.51 -23.44 23.37
C ASN A 228 -0.73 -24.36 23.37
N GLU A 229 -1.00 -25.03 22.25
CA GLU A 229 -2.19 -25.89 22.08
C GLU A 229 -2.30 -26.96 23.18
N GLN A 230 -1.21 -27.66 23.50
CA GLN A 230 -1.24 -28.78 24.45
C GLN A 230 -1.68 -28.34 25.85
N GLU A 231 -1.11 -27.25 26.36
CA GLU A 231 -1.43 -26.68 27.67
C GLU A 231 -2.90 -26.25 27.72
N LEU A 232 -3.35 -25.54 26.69
CA LEU A 232 -4.70 -25.01 26.61
C LEU A 232 -5.75 -26.13 26.47
N LEU A 233 -5.44 -27.18 25.71
CA LEU A 233 -6.32 -28.35 25.60
C LEU A 233 -6.32 -29.22 26.86
N SER A 234 -5.21 -29.31 27.60
CA SER A 234 -5.16 -30.01 28.88
C SER A 234 -6.08 -29.36 29.92
N GLU A 235 -6.09 -28.03 29.96
CA GLU A 235 -6.88 -27.28 30.95
C GLU A 235 -8.36 -27.19 30.58
N PHE A 236 -8.69 -26.88 29.32
CA PHE A 236 -10.06 -26.59 28.89
C PHE A 236 -10.73 -27.72 28.09
N GLY A 237 -9.97 -28.73 27.66
CA GLY A 237 -10.41 -29.83 26.82
C GLY A 237 -10.54 -29.49 25.33
N ASN A 238 -11.01 -28.28 24.99
CA ASN A 238 -11.07 -27.80 23.60
C ASN A 238 -11.07 -26.26 23.49
N PHE A 239 -10.72 -25.76 22.30
CA PHE A 239 -10.66 -24.32 22.02
C PHE A 239 -11.98 -23.58 22.25
N ARG A 240 -13.15 -24.20 22.00
CA ARG A 240 -14.46 -23.56 22.23
C ARG A 240 -14.70 -23.32 23.72
N ARG A 241 -14.36 -24.28 24.57
CA ARG A 241 -14.47 -24.14 26.04
C ARG A 241 -13.49 -23.10 26.57
N ALA A 242 -12.26 -23.08 26.08
CA ALA A 242 -11.30 -22.04 26.42
C ALA A 242 -11.81 -20.64 26.03
N PHE A 243 -12.33 -20.50 24.81
CA PHE A 243 -12.85 -19.23 24.32
C PHE A 243 -14.14 -18.80 25.03
N SER A 244 -14.96 -19.73 25.52
CA SER A 244 -16.11 -19.40 26.36
C SER A 244 -15.71 -18.65 27.65
N VAL A 245 -14.52 -18.92 28.20
CA VAL A 245 -13.98 -18.15 29.34
C VAL A 245 -13.58 -16.73 28.90
N VAL A 246 -13.04 -16.57 27.68
CA VAL A 246 -12.76 -15.25 27.09
C VAL A 246 -14.06 -14.45 26.94
N LEU A 247 -15.13 -15.07 26.44
CA LEU A 247 -16.43 -14.41 26.26
C LEU A 247 -17.10 -14.01 27.58
N GLN A 248 -16.77 -14.66 28.70
CA GLN A 248 -17.25 -14.23 30.03
C GLN A 248 -16.63 -12.91 30.49
N ALA A 249 -15.46 -12.54 29.94
CA ALA A 249 -14.70 -11.36 30.36
C ALA A 249 -14.66 -10.23 29.31
N THR A 250 -15.12 -10.50 28.08
CA THR A 250 -15.05 -9.58 26.92
C THR A 250 -16.41 -9.41 26.26
N ASP A 251 -16.51 -8.51 25.27
CA ASP A 251 -17.74 -8.32 24.49
C ASP A 251 -17.74 -9.23 23.26
N GLU A 252 -18.71 -10.14 23.19
CA GLU A 252 -18.92 -11.05 22.06
C GLU A 252 -19.12 -10.30 20.74
N ALA A 253 -19.80 -9.14 20.75
CA ALA A 253 -20.05 -8.37 19.54
C ALA A 253 -18.75 -7.82 18.91
N GLU A 254 -17.71 -7.57 19.71
CA GLU A 254 -16.40 -7.16 19.18
C GLU A 254 -15.69 -8.33 18.48
N TRP A 255 -15.85 -9.56 18.97
CA TRP A 255 -15.31 -10.76 18.33
C TRP A 255 -16.05 -11.10 17.03
N ASP A 256 -17.38 -10.99 17.02
CA ASP A 256 -18.19 -11.15 15.82
C ASP A 256 -17.84 -10.12 14.75
N ALA A 257 -17.58 -8.86 15.15
CA ALA A 257 -17.11 -7.83 14.23
C ALA A 257 -15.75 -8.18 13.61
N ILE A 258 -14.82 -8.79 14.36
CA ILE A 258 -13.54 -9.28 13.84
C ILE A 258 -13.77 -10.42 12.84
N ALA A 259 -14.61 -11.40 13.19
CA ALA A 259 -14.96 -12.52 12.31
C ALA A 259 -15.59 -12.04 11.00
N TYR A 260 -16.56 -11.14 11.09
CA TYR A 260 -17.21 -10.53 9.93
C TYR A 260 -16.20 -9.78 9.06
N ARG A 261 -15.34 -8.94 9.65
CA ARG A 261 -14.32 -8.17 8.91
C ARG A 261 -13.34 -9.11 8.19
N ARG A 262 -12.92 -10.21 8.81
CA ARG A 262 -12.07 -11.23 8.18
C ARG A 262 -12.76 -11.93 7.02
N SER A 263 -14.05 -12.24 7.14
CA SER A 263 -14.82 -12.78 6.01
C SER A 263 -14.84 -11.79 4.83
N LEU A 264 -14.97 -10.48 5.08
CA LEU A 264 -14.93 -9.46 4.02
C LEU A 264 -13.53 -9.35 3.39
N ASP A 265 -12.47 -9.43 4.18
CA ASP A 265 -11.10 -9.37 3.66
C ASP A 265 -10.81 -10.51 2.68
N ILE A 266 -11.27 -11.72 2.99
CA ILE A 266 -11.17 -12.89 2.10
C ILE A 266 -11.98 -12.67 0.82
N GLN A 267 -13.19 -12.14 0.91
CA GLN A 267 -14.00 -11.82 -0.26
C GLN A 267 -13.32 -10.79 -1.17
N VAL A 268 -12.70 -9.74 -0.60
CA VAL A 268 -11.94 -8.75 -1.36
C VAL A 268 -10.78 -9.41 -2.10
N TYR A 269 -9.99 -10.24 -1.41
CA TYR A 269 -8.89 -10.97 -2.02
C TYR A 269 -9.35 -11.91 -3.15
N LEU A 270 -10.38 -12.73 -2.91
CA LEU A 270 -10.91 -13.66 -3.91
C LEU A 270 -11.55 -12.94 -5.10
N ALA A 271 -12.16 -11.78 -4.89
CA ALA A 271 -12.72 -10.97 -5.97
C ALA A 271 -11.59 -10.44 -6.87
N LEU A 272 -10.52 -9.91 -6.28
CA LEU A 272 -9.42 -9.29 -7.04
C LEU A 272 -8.53 -10.30 -7.76
N THR A 273 -8.49 -11.54 -7.30
CA THR A 273 -7.81 -12.64 -7.99
C THR A 273 -8.61 -13.22 -9.15
N HIS A 274 -9.89 -12.83 -9.35
CA HIS A 274 -10.69 -13.24 -10.51
C HIS A 274 -10.09 -12.74 -11.83
N PHE A 275 -9.60 -11.50 -11.86
CA PHE A 275 -9.01 -10.88 -13.06
C PHE A 275 -7.71 -11.56 -13.52
N GLU A 276 -7.14 -12.42 -12.68
CA GLU A 276 -5.99 -13.28 -12.94
C GLU A 276 -6.46 -14.74 -12.97
N GLN A 277 -5.51 -15.68 -13.06
CA GLN A 277 -5.83 -17.05 -12.70
C GLN A 277 -5.95 -17.16 -11.17
N ARG A 278 -7.17 -17.27 -10.65
CA ARG A 278 -7.39 -17.58 -9.23
C ARG A 278 -6.52 -18.76 -8.79
N PRO A 279 -5.89 -18.69 -7.61
CA PRO A 279 -5.10 -19.81 -7.13
C PRO A 279 -5.99 -21.04 -6.95
N SER A 280 -5.44 -22.21 -7.27
CA SER A 280 -6.09 -23.46 -6.92
C SER A 280 -6.04 -23.65 -5.39
N TRP A 281 -6.98 -24.42 -4.86
CA TRP A 281 -7.07 -24.68 -3.41
C TRP A 281 -5.73 -25.08 -2.77
N HIS A 282 -4.93 -25.90 -3.44
CA HIS A 282 -3.64 -26.39 -2.93
C HIS A 282 -2.52 -25.35 -2.92
N LYS A 283 -2.63 -24.28 -3.72
CA LYS A 283 -1.68 -23.16 -3.72
C LYS A 283 -1.90 -22.20 -2.56
N LEU A 284 -3.09 -22.23 -1.93
CA LEU A 284 -3.39 -21.42 -0.77
C LEU A 284 -2.69 -21.97 0.48
N ALA A 285 -2.17 -21.06 1.31
CA ALA A 285 -1.60 -21.39 2.61
C ALA A 285 -2.60 -22.22 3.45
N PRO A 286 -2.15 -23.25 4.20
CA PRO A 286 -3.02 -24.08 5.03
C PRO A 286 -4.00 -23.28 5.90
N GLU A 287 -3.53 -22.21 6.48
CA GLU A 287 -4.31 -21.36 7.37
C GLU A 287 -5.41 -20.64 6.58
N MET A 288 -5.12 -20.14 5.37
CA MET A 288 -6.13 -19.50 4.50
C MET A 288 -7.23 -20.49 4.09
N ARG A 289 -6.85 -21.75 3.82
CA ARG A 289 -7.83 -22.83 3.56
C ARG A 289 -8.76 -23.04 4.76
N HIS A 290 -8.21 -23.06 5.97
CA HIS A 290 -9.02 -23.16 7.18
C HIS A 290 -9.93 -21.94 7.39
N ASP A 291 -9.44 -20.72 7.10
CA ASP A 291 -10.26 -19.51 7.17
C ASP A 291 -11.45 -19.60 6.21
N ILE A 292 -11.19 -19.94 4.93
CA ILE A 292 -12.23 -20.09 3.91
C ILE A 292 -13.28 -21.11 4.35
N LYS A 293 -12.85 -22.28 4.83
CA LYS A 293 -13.75 -23.32 5.32
C LYS A 293 -14.59 -22.84 6.51
N ALA A 294 -14.00 -22.06 7.43
CA ALA A 294 -14.70 -21.57 8.60
C ALA A 294 -15.78 -20.52 8.28
N PHE A 295 -15.52 -19.64 7.31
CA PHE A 295 -16.44 -18.53 6.98
C PHE A 295 -17.43 -18.85 5.86
N PHE A 296 -17.08 -19.73 4.93
CA PHE A 296 -17.86 -19.98 3.71
C PHE A 296 -18.20 -21.45 3.48
N GLY A 297 -17.70 -22.37 4.31
CA GLY A 297 -17.91 -23.82 4.13
C GLY A 297 -17.01 -24.44 3.05
N SER A 298 -17.03 -23.88 1.83
CA SER A 298 -16.24 -24.35 0.68
C SER A 298 -15.51 -23.22 -0.05
N TYR A 299 -14.52 -23.59 -0.87
CA TYR A 299 -13.78 -22.62 -1.68
C TYR A 299 -14.65 -22.04 -2.79
N GLU A 300 -15.50 -22.88 -3.36
CA GLU A 300 -16.44 -22.56 -4.43
C GLU A 300 -17.48 -21.55 -3.95
N GLU A 301 -18.04 -21.74 -2.76
CA GLU A 301 -18.97 -20.77 -2.15
C GLU A 301 -18.29 -19.43 -1.86
N ALA A 302 -17.07 -19.44 -1.33
CA ALA A 302 -16.31 -18.21 -1.09
C ALA A 302 -16.05 -17.44 -2.40
N CYS A 303 -15.68 -18.16 -3.46
CA CYS A 303 -15.50 -17.61 -4.80
C CYS A 303 -16.80 -17.02 -5.36
N ALA A 304 -17.91 -17.73 -5.24
CA ALA A 304 -19.22 -17.28 -5.75
C ALA A 304 -19.68 -15.98 -5.06
N VAL A 305 -19.51 -15.87 -3.74
CA VAL A 305 -19.83 -14.65 -2.99
C VAL A 305 -18.93 -13.48 -3.42
N ALA A 306 -17.64 -13.73 -3.59
CA ALA A 306 -16.70 -12.72 -4.06
C ALA A 306 -17.02 -12.25 -5.50
N ASP A 307 -17.40 -13.17 -6.38
CA ASP A 307 -17.80 -12.90 -7.77
C ASP A 307 -19.04 -12.03 -7.85
N GLN A 308 -20.05 -12.35 -7.05
CA GLN A 308 -21.27 -11.55 -6.98
C GLN A 308 -20.95 -10.09 -6.62
N LYS A 309 -20.04 -9.86 -5.66
CA LYS A 309 -19.58 -8.51 -5.31
C LYS A 309 -18.84 -7.85 -6.47
N LEU A 310 -17.88 -8.55 -7.07
CA LEU A 310 -17.10 -8.01 -8.18
C LEU A 310 -18.01 -7.58 -9.35
N PHE A 311 -18.89 -8.47 -9.81
CA PHE A 311 -19.77 -8.19 -10.93
C PHE A 311 -20.81 -7.11 -10.62
N SER A 312 -21.20 -6.96 -9.36
CA SER A 312 -22.09 -5.86 -8.96
C SER A 312 -21.47 -4.47 -9.18
N LEU A 313 -20.14 -4.34 -9.21
CA LEU A 313 -19.47 -3.05 -9.44
C LEU A 313 -19.71 -2.50 -10.85
N GLY A 314 -20.02 -3.36 -11.83
CA GLY A 314 -20.39 -2.95 -13.18
C GLY A 314 -21.83 -2.42 -13.29
N GLN A 315 -22.65 -2.59 -12.25
CA GLN A 315 -24.04 -2.15 -12.26
C GLN A 315 -24.16 -0.65 -11.93
N PRO A 316 -25.08 0.09 -12.58
CA PRO A 316 -25.28 1.50 -12.31
C PRO A 316 -25.55 1.78 -10.83
N ARG A 317 -24.97 2.87 -10.32
CA ARG A 317 -25.15 3.38 -8.94
C ARG A 317 -24.68 2.48 -7.80
N VAL A 318 -24.15 1.27 -8.02
CA VAL A 318 -23.66 0.42 -6.91
C VAL A 318 -22.52 1.11 -6.16
N VAL A 319 -21.49 1.58 -6.88
CA VAL A 319 -20.37 2.32 -6.29
C VAL A 319 -20.85 3.63 -5.66
N GLN A 320 -21.74 4.36 -6.34
CA GLN A 320 -22.32 5.60 -5.81
C GLN A 320 -23.05 5.35 -4.48
N THR A 321 -23.89 4.31 -4.41
CA THR A 321 -24.66 3.97 -3.20
C THR A 321 -23.73 3.54 -2.08
N ALA A 322 -22.69 2.77 -2.37
CA ALA A 322 -21.67 2.39 -1.39
C ALA A 322 -20.92 3.63 -0.85
N CYS A 323 -20.58 4.58 -1.73
CA CYS A 323 -20.00 5.86 -1.33
C CYS A 323 -20.95 6.67 -0.43
N GLU A 324 -22.22 6.81 -0.81
CA GLU A 324 -23.24 7.56 -0.06
C GLU A 324 -23.51 6.96 1.34
N LYS A 325 -23.47 5.62 1.46
CA LYS A 325 -23.66 4.91 2.73
C LYS A 325 -22.41 4.89 3.61
N SER A 326 -21.24 5.26 3.09
CA SER A 326 -20.00 5.24 3.86
C SER A 326 -20.09 6.20 5.03
N LYS A 327 -19.84 5.71 6.24
CA LYS A 327 -19.76 6.54 7.46
C LYS A 327 -18.40 7.22 7.61
N ILE A 328 -17.38 6.69 6.93
CA ILE A 328 -16.02 7.21 6.94
C ILE A 328 -15.74 7.86 5.59
N GLY A 329 -15.11 9.04 5.62
CA GLY A 329 -14.77 9.81 4.44
C GLY A 329 -15.60 11.07 4.29
N LYS A 330 -15.04 12.02 3.52
CA LYS A 330 -15.69 13.29 3.20
C LYS A 330 -16.50 13.17 1.92
N HIS A 331 -17.80 13.37 2.02
CA HIS A 331 -18.68 13.45 0.85
C HIS A 331 -18.63 14.81 0.19
N THR A 332 -18.61 14.79 -1.13
CA THR A 332 -18.85 15.92 -2.01
C THR A 332 -19.92 15.53 -3.03
N ARG A 333 -20.39 16.49 -3.85
CA ARG A 333 -21.44 16.24 -4.84
C ARG A 333 -21.13 15.08 -5.80
N GLY A 334 -19.87 14.82 -6.12
CA GLY A 334 -19.47 13.81 -7.12
C GLY A 334 -18.39 12.84 -6.65
N ALA A 335 -18.09 12.81 -5.35
CA ALA A 335 -17.04 11.93 -4.85
C ALA A 335 -17.10 11.70 -3.34
N LEU A 336 -16.58 10.54 -2.93
CA LEU A 336 -16.16 10.24 -1.57
C LEU A 336 -14.64 10.30 -1.48
N TYR A 337 -14.11 10.96 -0.46
CA TYR A 337 -12.68 11.02 -0.18
C TYR A 337 -12.39 10.29 1.12
N VAL A 338 -11.47 9.33 1.11
CA VAL A 338 -11.11 8.50 2.27
C VAL A 338 -9.59 8.53 2.43
N HIS A 339 -9.09 8.63 3.66
CA HIS A 339 -7.68 8.47 3.93
C HIS A 339 -7.25 7.01 3.73
N VAL A 340 -6.05 6.76 3.22
CA VAL A 340 -5.56 5.39 2.93
C VAL A 340 -5.61 4.47 4.16
N SER A 341 -5.44 5.01 5.36
CA SER A 341 -5.53 4.26 6.62
C SER A 341 -6.93 3.72 6.92
N ALA A 342 -7.98 4.32 6.35
CA ALA A 342 -9.36 3.93 6.55
C ALA A 342 -9.88 2.97 5.47
N LEU A 343 -9.08 2.66 4.44
CA LEU A 343 -9.47 1.78 3.33
C LEU A 343 -9.98 0.42 3.80
N ALA A 344 -9.40 -0.16 4.85
CA ALA A 344 -9.82 -1.45 5.34
C ALA A 344 -11.15 -1.43 6.13
N GLU A 345 -11.63 -0.25 6.53
CA GLU A 345 -12.82 -0.04 7.36
C GLU A 345 -14.04 0.45 6.56
N ILE A 346 -13.88 0.75 5.27
CA ILE A 346 -15.00 1.06 4.37
C ILE A 346 -15.60 -0.21 3.74
N ASP A 347 -16.74 -0.05 3.08
CA ASP A 347 -17.47 -1.15 2.43
C ASP A 347 -16.58 -1.99 1.51
N ALA A 348 -16.73 -3.32 1.56
CA ALA A 348 -15.96 -4.26 0.75
C ALA A 348 -16.08 -3.97 -0.77
N LEU A 349 -17.21 -3.43 -1.24
CA LEU A 349 -17.36 -3.03 -2.64
C LEU A 349 -16.40 -1.88 -3.01
N LEU A 350 -16.23 -0.88 -2.13
CA LEU A 350 -15.29 0.22 -2.37
C LEU A 350 -13.84 -0.26 -2.27
N ARG A 351 -13.57 -1.26 -1.43
CA ARG A 351 -12.26 -1.93 -1.34
C ARG A 351 -11.94 -2.71 -2.60
N ILE A 352 -12.88 -3.47 -3.15
CA ILE A 352 -12.72 -4.17 -4.44
C ILE A 352 -12.57 -3.13 -5.57
N TYR A 353 -13.36 -2.05 -5.56
CA TYR A 353 -13.26 -1.00 -6.58
C TYR A 353 -11.89 -0.31 -6.60
N GLU A 354 -11.30 0.00 -5.43
CA GLU A 354 -9.91 0.46 -5.36
C GLU A 354 -8.93 -0.63 -5.80
N GLY A 355 -9.17 -1.87 -5.37
CA GLY A 355 -8.38 -3.03 -5.73
C GLY A 355 -8.29 -3.27 -7.24
N CYS A 356 -9.34 -2.97 -8.00
CA CYS A 356 -9.32 -3.04 -9.47
C CYS A 356 -8.25 -2.14 -10.08
N ALA A 357 -7.92 -1.02 -9.44
CA ALA A 357 -6.82 -0.15 -9.86
C ALA A 357 -5.47 -0.59 -9.27
N SER A 358 -5.43 -0.79 -7.95
CA SER A 358 -4.18 -1.06 -7.24
C SER A 358 -3.58 -2.43 -7.55
N ARG A 359 -4.37 -3.37 -8.09
CA ARG A 359 -3.83 -4.63 -8.63
C ARG A 359 -3.00 -4.45 -9.90
N THR A 360 -3.31 -3.47 -10.75
CA THR A 360 -2.60 -3.29 -12.03
C THR A 360 -1.30 -2.52 -11.81
N ILE A 361 -1.35 -1.47 -10.98
CA ILE A 361 -0.25 -0.53 -10.81
C ILE A 361 0.49 -0.65 -9.47
N GLY A 362 0.06 -1.59 -8.62
CA GLY A 362 0.42 -1.61 -7.21
C GLY A 362 -0.33 -0.53 -6.42
N ARG A 363 -0.29 -0.60 -5.08
CA ARG A 363 -0.84 0.51 -4.29
C ARG A 363 0.07 1.71 -4.46
N VAL A 364 -0.55 2.88 -4.62
CA VAL A 364 0.18 4.13 -4.84
C VAL A 364 0.87 4.54 -3.55
N ASP A 365 2.15 4.19 -3.45
CA ASP A 365 3.04 4.56 -2.36
C ASP A 365 3.03 6.09 -2.14
N GLY A 366 2.91 6.51 -0.87
CA GLY A 366 2.80 7.92 -0.48
C GLY A 366 1.45 8.59 -0.72
N ALA A 367 0.45 7.90 -1.29
CA ALA A 367 -0.90 8.45 -1.41
C ALA A 367 -1.50 8.70 -0.01
N THR A 368 -2.11 9.86 0.18
CA THR A 368 -2.75 10.24 1.43
C THR A 368 -4.25 9.94 1.38
N LEU A 369 -4.93 10.39 0.32
CA LEU A 369 -6.36 10.19 0.13
C LEU A 369 -6.66 9.41 -1.14
N ILE A 370 -7.68 8.58 -1.07
CA ILE A 370 -8.33 7.91 -2.19
C ILE A 370 -9.64 8.64 -2.46
N LYS A 371 -9.81 9.13 -3.68
CA LYS A 371 -11.03 9.76 -4.16
C LYS A 371 -11.78 8.78 -5.07
N TYR A 372 -12.95 8.37 -4.62
CA TYR A 372 -13.91 7.60 -5.38
C TYR A 372 -14.81 8.56 -6.15
N CYS A 373 -14.64 8.64 -7.47
CA CYS A 373 -15.53 9.44 -8.31
C CYS A 373 -16.87 8.70 -8.48
N THR A 374 -17.98 9.38 -8.20
CA THR A 374 -19.33 8.82 -8.35
C THR A 374 -19.99 9.21 -9.66
N ASP A 375 -19.42 10.20 -10.36
CA ASP A 375 -19.89 10.72 -11.64
C ASP A 375 -19.23 10.03 -12.85
N LYS A 376 -18.04 9.46 -12.65
CA LYS A 376 -17.25 8.80 -13.69
C LYS A 376 -16.59 7.54 -13.14
N PRO A 377 -16.34 6.51 -13.96
CA PRO A 377 -15.65 5.29 -13.56
C PRO A 377 -14.15 5.57 -13.42
N GLN A 378 -13.78 6.32 -12.38
CA GLN A 378 -12.42 6.77 -12.13
C GLN A 378 -12.12 6.70 -10.64
N ILE A 379 -10.85 6.42 -10.33
CA ILE A 379 -10.30 6.55 -8.98
C ILE A 379 -9.11 7.48 -9.01
N CYS A 380 -8.96 8.31 -7.97
CA CYS A 380 -7.81 9.20 -7.85
C CYS A 380 -7.08 8.99 -6.53
N TYR A 381 -5.76 9.01 -6.58
CA TYR A 381 -4.88 9.05 -5.42
C TYR A 381 -4.33 10.46 -5.27
N LEU A 382 -4.46 11.05 -4.09
CA LEU A 382 -4.09 12.43 -3.79
C LEU A 382 -2.99 12.48 -2.74
N PHE A 383 -1.99 13.33 -2.96
CA PHE A 383 -0.79 13.40 -2.15
C PHE A 383 -0.75 14.69 -1.34
N TYR A 384 -0.81 14.52 -0.03
CA TYR A 384 -0.68 15.57 0.98
C TYR A 384 0.36 15.08 2.00
N PRO A 385 1.67 15.15 1.71
CA PRO A 385 2.69 14.63 2.63
C PRO A 385 2.70 15.36 3.97
N ASP A 386 2.21 16.60 4.01
CA ASP A 386 2.07 17.40 5.23
C ASP A 386 0.68 17.21 5.89
N PHE A 387 -0.03 16.11 5.58
CA PHE A 387 -1.41 15.88 6.03
C PHE A 387 -1.57 15.92 7.53
N ASP A 388 -0.59 15.41 8.29
CA ASP A 388 -0.67 15.43 9.75
C ASP A 388 -0.30 16.79 10.31
N THR A 389 0.79 17.38 9.82
CA THR A 389 1.45 18.55 10.42
C THR A 389 0.85 19.90 10.00
N ASP A 390 0.39 20.05 8.75
CA ASP A 390 -0.30 21.28 8.30
C ASP A 390 -1.80 21.14 8.65
N PRO A 391 -2.43 22.14 9.30
CA PRO A 391 -3.89 22.14 9.50
C PRO A 391 -4.68 22.10 8.19
N HIS A 392 -4.16 22.74 7.14
CA HIS A 392 -4.79 22.87 5.82
C HIS A 392 -3.81 22.51 4.70
N PRO A 393 -3.38 21.24 4.62
CA PRO A 393 -2.31 20.81 3.73
C PRO A 393 -2.66 21.08 2.26
N ALA A 394 -1.69 21.56 1.50
CA ALA A 394 -1.82 21.76 0.05
C ALA A 394 -1.65 20.45 -0.71
N LEU A 395 -2.43 20.27 -1.77
CA LEU A 395 -2.29 19.15 -2.69
C LEU A 395 -0.95 19.29 -3.42
N LYS A 396 -0.07 18.28 -3.31
CA LYS A 396 1.22 18.28 -4.04
C LYS A 396 1.12 17.58 -5.38
N ALA A 397 0.40 16.46 -5.44
CA ALA A 397 0.23 15.69 -6.66
C ALA A 397 -1.09 14.93 -6.67
N SER A 398 -1.52 14.49 -7.85
CA SER A 398 -2.60 13.51 -7.99
C SER A 398 -2.31 12.51 -9.09
N ILE A 399 -2.68 11.25 -8.87
CA ILE A 399 -2.75 10.21 -9.91
C ILE A 399 -4.21 9.87 -10.14
N ILE A 400 -4.64 9.84 -11.39
CA ILE A 400 -6.00 9.51 -11.81
C ILE A 400 -5.93 8.27 -12.69
N ILE A 401 -6.79 7.30 -12.41
CA ILE A 401 -6.92 6.08 -13.21
C ILE A 401 -8.34 6.02 -13.73
N ASP A 402 -8.44 5.91 -15.04
CA ASP A 402 -9.70 5.74 -15.75
C ASP A 402 -9.95 4.25 -16.01
N PHE A 403 -11.03 3.68 -15.48
CA PHE A 403 -11.27 2.24 -15.57
C PHE A 403 -11.70 1.78 -16.96
N LEU A 404 -12.13 2.69 -17.85
CA LEU A 404 -12.55 2.32 -19.21
C LEU A 404 -11.37 2.31 -20.17
N THR A 405 -10.48 3.30 -20.05
CA THR A 405 -9.32 3.47 -20.93
C THR A 405 -8.03 2.92 -20.34
N LEU A 406 -8.04 2.55 -19.05
CA LEU A 406 -6.87 2.18 -18.24
C LEU A 406 -5.77 3.26 -18.20
N LYS A 407 -6.07 4.47 -18.68
CA LYS A 407 -5.12 5.57 -18.74
C LYS A 407 -4.80 6.09 -17.33
N ILE A 408 -3.51 6.18 -17.05
CA ILE A 408 -2.98 6.80 -15.83
C ILE A 408 -2.61 8.25 -16.16
N THR A 409 -3.10 9.19 -15.36
CA THR A 409 -2.76 10.62 -15.49
C THR A 409 -2.17 11.14 -14.19
N HIS A 410 -0.96 11.66 -14.25
CA HIS A 410 -0.34 12.36 -13.13
C HIS A 410 -0.46 13.88 -13.30
N ARG A 411 -0.74 14.57 -12.19
CA ARG A 411 -0.74 16.04 -12.13
C ARG A 411 0.09 16.50 -10.95
N ASP A 412 1.04 17.38 -11.24
CA ASP A 412 1.87 18.05 -10.25
C ASP A 412 1.26 19.43 -9.91
N TYR A 413 1.19 19.74 -8.63
CA TYR A 413 0.69 21.00 -8.09
C TYR A 413 1.74 21.76 -7.26
N GLN A 414 2.96 21.23 -7.12
CA GLN A 414 3.99 21.81 -6.23
C GLN A 414 4.38 23.24 -6.62
N THR A 415 4.39 23.57 -7.91
CA THR A 415 4.75 24.91 -8.41
C THR A 415 3.55 25.85 -8.52
N ARG A 416 2.36 25.42 -8.09
CA ARG A 416 1.14 26.21 -8.20
C ARG A 416 1.10 27.25 -7.09
N ALA A 417 1.08 28.54 -7.45
CA ALA A 417 1.05 29.64 -6.49
C ALA A 417 -0.16 29.57 -5.54
N ASN A 418 -1.33 29.19 -6.06
CA ASN A 418 -2.55 29.03 -5.28
C ASN A 418 -3.08 27.59 -5.35
N PRO A 419 -2.50 26.66 -4.56
CA PRO A 419 -2.86 25.25 -4.61
C PRO A 419 -4.20 24.97 -3.91
N PRO A 420 -4.93 23.91 -4.30
CA PRO A 420 -6.04 23.39 -3.52
C PRO A 420 -5.57 22.93 -2.14
N ILE A 421 -6.36 23.18 -1.10
CA ILE A 421 -6.05 22.76 0.28
C ILE A 421 -7.17 21.91 0.89
N LEU A 422 -6.83 21.09 1.88
CA LEU A 422 -7.81 20.32 2.63
C LEU A 422 -8.36 21.08 3.83
N HIS A 423 -9.61 20.78 4.16
CA HIS A 423 -10.27 21.19 5.39
C HIS A 423 -11.00 19.97 5.95
N ARG A 424 -11.31 20.01 7.25
CA ARG A 424 -12.06 18.97 7.94
C ARG A 424 -11.39 17.60 7.89
N LYS A 425 -10.13 17.55 8.32
CA LYS A 425 -9.30 16.35 8.21
C LYS A 425 -9.88 15.16 8.98
N GLU A 426 -10.63 15.42 10.05
CA GLU A 426 -11.32 14.41 10.86
C GLU A 426 -12.30 13.57 10.05
N THR A 427 -12.85 14.11 8.95
CA THR A 427 -13.80 13.39 8.11
C THR A 427 -13.16 12.30 7.25
N PHE A 428 -11.87 12.40 6.93
CA PHE A 428 -11.22 11.44 6.02
C PHE A 428 -10.72 10.18 6.74
N VAL A 429 -10.52 10.24 8.06
CA VAL A 429 -9.88 9.20 8.86
C VAL A 429 -10.88 8.55 9.82
N THR A 430 -10.46 7.45 10.45
CA THR A 430 -11.23 6.75 11.49
C THR A 430 -11.02 7.40 12.86
N PRO A 431 -11.93 7.18 13.84
CA PRO A 431 -11.78 7.71 15.20
C PRO A 431 -10.53 7.24 15.97
N ASN A 432 -9.95 6.09 15.58
CA ASN A 432 -8.72 5.57 16.15
C ASN A 432 -7.44 6.15 15.50
N TYR A 433 -7.57 7.07 14.55
CA TYR A 433 -6.42 7.73 13.94
C TYR A 433 -5.71 8.62 14.97
N PRO A 434 -4.37 8.60 15.08
CA PRO A 434 -3.63 9.26 16.17
C PRO A 434 -3.98 10.74 16.39
N TYR A 435 -4.25 11.48 15.31
CA TYR A 435 -4.55 12.91 15.34
C TYR A 435 -6.05 13.24 15.18
N TYR A 436 -6.95 12.25 15.26
CA TYR A 436 -8.39 12.44 15.03
C TYR A 436 -8.99 13.56 15.90
N GLU A 437 -8.77 13.50 17.22
CA GLU A 437 -9.33 14.46 18.18
C GLU A 437 -8.80 15.88 17.95
N GLU A 438 -7.51 16.02 17.58
CA GLU A 438 -6.92 17.31 17.25
C GLU A 438 -7.57 17.92 16.00
N PHE A 439 -7.77 17.13 14.95
CA PHE A 439 -8.44 17.57 13.73
C PHE A 439 -9.91 17.92 13.98
N ALA A 440 -10.61 17.12 14.79
CA ALA A 440 -12.01 17.36 15.13
C ALA A 440 -12.19 18.66 15.92
N LYS A 441 -11.30 18.92 16.88
CA LYS A 441 -11.28 20.16 17.67
C LYS A 441 -11.02 21.39 16.80
N LEU A 442 -10.05 21.32 15.88
CA LEU A 442 -9.80 22.40 14.93
C LEU A 442 -11.06 22.70 14.10
N THR A 443 -11.66 21.67 13.50
CA THR A 443 -12.90 21.83 12.72
C THR A 443 -14.03 22.45 13.56
N GLN A 444 -14.17 22.06 14.83
CA GLN A 444 -15.19 22.63 15.72
C GLN A 444 -14.96 24.14 15.93
N GLN A 445 -13.71 24.56 16.16
CA GLN A 445 -13.36 25.98 16.31
C GLN A 445 -13.68 26.77 15.03
N GLU A 446 -13.30 26.24 13.87
CA GLU A 446 -13.56 26.86 12.56
C GLU A 446 -15.05 26.98 12.26
N GLN A 447 -15.85 25.97 12.63
CA GLN A 447 -17.30 26.00 12.48
C GLN A 447 -17.96 27.04 13.37
N GLN A 448 -17.54 27.12 14.64
CA GLN A 448 -18.05 28.11 15.59
C GLN A 448 -17.79 29.55 15.12
N LEU A 449 -16.62 29.78 14.52
CA LEU A 449 -16.24 31.07 13.94
C LEU A 449 -16.84 31.32 12.55
N GLY A 450 -17.52 30.33 11.96
CA GLY A 450 -18.17 30.46 10.66
C GLY A 450 -17.24 30.38 9.45
N LEU A 451 -15.96 30.00 9.63
CA LEU A 451 -14.94 29.95 8.58
C LEU A 451 -15.30 28.96 7.46
N LEU A 452 -16.06 27.90 7.78
CA LEU A 452 -16.41 26.84 6.83
C LEU A 452 -17.74 27.05 6.08
N LYS A 453 -18.36 28.23 6.18
CA LYS A 453 -19.67 28.52 5.56
C LYS A 453 -19.60 28.62 4.04
N GLN A 454 -18.64 29.35 3.49
CA GLN A 454 -18.50 29.60 2.05
C GLN A 454 -17.50 28.62 1.40
N LYS A 455 -17.94 27.37 1.22
CA LYS A 455 -17.07 26.25 0.77
C LYS A 455 -16.39 26.47 -0.59
N SER A 456 -16.99 27.25 -1.49
CA SER A 456 -16.42 27.55 -2.82
C SER A 456 -15.18 28.43 -2.73
N ASP A 457 -15.10 29.28 -1.71
CA ASP A 457 -14.15 30.39 -1.66
C ASP A 457 -12.90 30.03 -0.86
N ILE A 458 -13.01 29.02 0.01
CA ILE A 458 -11.92 28.56 0.89
C ILE A 458 -11.10 27.42 0.29
N GLY A 459 -11.49 26.86 -0.84
CA GLY A 459 -10.88 25.63 -1.38
C GLY A 459 -9.40 25.74 -1.81
N THR A 460 -8.84 26.95 -1.83
CA THR A 460 -7.47 27.24 -2.23
C THR A 460 -6.73 28.03 -1.15
N ARG A 461 -5.38 27.99 -1.15
CA ARG A 461 -4.56 28.65 -0.13
C ARG A 461 -4.87 30.15 0.02
N GLU A 462 -4.88 30.90 -1.08
CA GLU A 462 -5.17 32.34 -1.03
C GLU A 462 -6.62 32.61 -0.59
N GLY A 463 -7.56 31.75 -0.99
CA GLY A 463 -8.97 31.86 -0.60
C GLY A 463 -9.15 31.67 0.90
N TRP A 464 -8.43 30.71 1.47
CA TRP A 464 -8.41 30.46 2.90
C TRP A 464 -7.74 31.58 3.69
N GLU A 465 -6.60 32.08 3.24
CA GLU A 465 -5.91 33.21 3.88
C GLU A 465 -6.78 34.47 3.92
N LYS A 466 -7.51 34.75 2.83
CA LYS A 466 -8.49 35.85 2.79
C LYS A 466 -9.64 35.63 3.79
N CYS A 467 -10.12 34.40 3.92
CA CYS A 467 -11.16 34.05 4.89
C CYS A 467 -10.69 34.28 6.33
N LEU A 468 -9.49 33.82 6.68
CA LEU A 468 -8.89 34.01 7.99
C LEU A 468 -8.70 35.50 8.32
N ALA A 469 -8.14 36.26 7.37
CA ALA A 469 -7.94 37.71 7.53
C ALA A 469 -9.27 38.46 7.73
N ALA A 470 -10.32 38.09 6.99
CA ALA A 470 -11.65 38.70 7.13
C ALA A 470 -12.30 38.44 8.50
N HIS A 471 -11.88 37.38 9.20
CA HIS A 471 -12.37 37.03 10.55
C HIS A 471 -11.38 37.43 11.66
N GLY A 472 -10.25 38.07 11.34
CA GLY A 472 -9.26 38.51 12.32
C GLY A 472 -8.58 37.36 13.07
N VAL A 473 -8.47 36.20 12.44
CA VAL A 473 -7.90 34.99 13.07
C VAL A 473 -6.74 34.42 12.28
N GLU A 474 -5.91 33.65 12.95
CA GLU A 474 -4.86 32.83 12.35
C GLU A 474 -4.91 31.41 12.92
N ILE A 475 -4.28 30.47 12.22
CA ILE A 475 -4.18 29.08 12.66
C ILE A 475 -2.71 28.77 12.92
N ARG A 476 -2.40 28.40 14.16
CA ARG A 476 -1.06 27.96 14.56
C ARG A 476 -1.15 26.51 15.00
N ARG A 477 -0.43 25.62 14.31
CA ARG A 477 -0.64 24.16 14.40
C ARG A 477 -2.11 23.85 14.08
N HIS A 478 -2.86 23.25 14.98
CA HIS A 478 -4.26 22.88 14.78
C HIS A 478 -5.18 23.60 15.76
N GLN A 479 -4.88 24.87 16.03
CA GLN A 479 -5.70 25.73 16.88
C GLN A 479 -5.87 27.11 16.27
N VAL A 480 -7.08 27.66 16.42
CA VAL A 480 -7.41 29.02 15.96
C VAL A 480 -7.07 30.04 17.05
N TYR A 481 -6.42 31.13 16.66
CA TYR A 481 -6.05 32.25 17.52
C TYR A 481 -6.61 33.55 16.95
N GLN A 482 -7.00 34.48 17.83
CA GLN A 482 -7.32 35.85 17.44
C GLN A 482 -6.01 36.60 17.14
N VAL A 483 -5.98 37.35 16.05
CA VAL A 483 -4.87 38.24 15.75
C VAL A 483 -5.09 39.51 16.57
N GLU A 484 -4.27 39.73 17.60
CA GLU A 484 -4.29 41.00 18.33
C GLU A 484 -3.84 42.12 17.39
N ASP A 485 -4.72 43.09 17.12
CA ASP A 485 -4.35 44.30 16.40
C ASP A 485 -3.26 45.02 17.19
N GLY A 486 -2.03 44.98 16.67
CA GLY A 486 -0.93 45.83 17.12
C GLY A 486 -1.21 47.29 16.77
N ARG A 487 -2.15 47.92 17.48
CA ARG A 487 -2.37 49.36 17.55
C ARG A 487 -2.68 49.74 19.00
N ARG A 488 -1.63 50.15 19.72
CA ARG A 488 -1.72 51.18 20.75
C ARG A 488 -1.09 52.45 20.20
#